data_AF-A0A959U050-F1
#
_entry.id   AF-A0A959U050-F1
#
_cell.length_a   1.000
_cell.length_b   1.000
_cell.length_c   1.000
_cell.angle_alpha   90.00
_cell.angle_beta   90.00
_cell.angle_gamma   90.00
#
_symmetry.space_group_name_H-M   'P 1'
#
loop_
_entity.id
_entity.type
_entity.pdbx_description
1 polymer ?
#
loop_
_entity_poly.entity_id
_entity_poly.type
_entity_poly.pdbx_seq_one_letter_code
_entity_poly.pdbx_strand_id
1 'polypeptide(L)'
;VYIGLIITNCILMGRLEAFAMANKPWQSLLDGIGNGVGYGAILIAVAFFRELFGKGSVFGFRVLPDWYVPNGLMLIPAAAIFLIGIIIWIQRSRNTKLVDIS
;
A
#
# COMPACT_ATOMS: atom_id res chain seq x y z
N VAL A 1 -17.78 8.94 2.33
CA VAL A 1 -17.51 7.49 2.14
C VAL A 1 -16.30 7.01 2.94
N TYR A 2 -15.19 7.77 2.99
CA TYR A 2 -13.96 7.32 3.66
C TYR A 2 -14.07 7.03 5.17
N ILE A 3 -14.95 7.71 5.92
CA ILE A 3 -15.13 7.47 7.37
C ILE A 3 -15.41 5.99 7.66
N GLY A 4 -16.28 5.34 6.88
CA GLY A 4 -16.61 3.92 7.08
C GLY A 4 -15.41 3.01 6.84
N LEU A 5 -14.67 3.23 5.74
CA LEU A 5 -13.47 2.45 5.42
C LEU A 5 -12.31 2.67 6.41
N ILE A 6 -12.25 3.84 7.05
CA ILE A 6 -11.24 4.13 8.06
C ILE A 6 -11.57 3.40 9.36
N ILE A 7 -12.83 3.43 9.79
CA ILE A 7 -13.26 2.80 11.06
C ILE A 7 -13.13 1.26 10.97
N THR A 8 -13.47 0.66 9.82
CA THR A 8 -13.40 -0.79 9.62
C THR A 8 -12.05 -1.27 9.07
N ASN A 9 -11.01 -0.41 9.09
CA ASN A 9 -9.71 -0.80 8.58
C ASN A 9 -9.00 -1.78 9.53
N CYS A 10 -8.56 -2.91 8.99
CA CYS A 10 -7.88 -3.96 9.75
C CYS A 10 -6.57 -3.49 10.40
N ILE A 11 -5.86 -2.51 9.83
CA ILE A 11 -4.62 -1.98 10.41
C ILE A 11 -4.87 -1.26 11.74
N LEU A 12 -6.03 -0.61 11.85
CA LEU A 12 -6.38 0.18 13.02
C LEU A 12 -6.69 -0.75 14.20
N MET A 13 -7.60 -1.70 13.99
CA MET A 13 -7.95 -2.71 15.00
C MET A 13 -6.72 -3.53 15.41
N GLY A 14 -5.93 -4.00 14.44
CA GLY A 14 -4.76 -4.84 14.72
C GLY A 14 -3.66 -4.14 15.54
N ARG A 15 -3.40 -2.86 15.31
CA ARG A 15 -2.41 -2.10 16.12
C ARG A 15 -2.95 -1.67 17.47
N LEU A 16 -4.24 -1.37 17.56
CA LEU A 16 -4.89 -1.09 18.84
C LEU A 16 -4.78 -2.29 19.77
N GLU A 17 -5.10 -3.48 19.27
CA GLU A 17 -5.05 -4.73 20.03
C GLU A 17 -3.63 -5.16 20.39
N ALA A 18 -2.69 -5.08 19.45
CA ALA A 18 -1.34 -5.59 19.65
C ALA A 18 -0.42 -4.65 20.43
N PHE A 19 -0.66 -3.33 20.42
CA PHE A 19 0.31 -2.37 20.95
C PHE A 19 -0.30 -1.25 21.79
N ALA A 20 -1.45 -0.70 21.40
CA ALA A 20 -2.02 0.44 22.11
C ALA A 20 -2.56 0.07 23.51
N MET A 21 -3.08 -1.15 23.69
CA MET A 21 -3.61 -1.60 25.00
C MET A 21 -2.52 -1.87 26.05
N ALA A 22 -1.27 -2.11 25.63
CA ALA A 22 -0.18 -2.53 26.53
C ALA A 22 0.88 -1.44 26.80
N ASN A 23 0.86 -0.32 26.06
CA ASN A 23 1.91 0.71 26.11
C ASN A 23 1.39 2.10 26.47
N LYS A 24 2.31 2.99 26.87
CA LYS A 24 1.98 4.39 27.21
C LYS A 24 1.50 5.16 25.98
N PRO A 25 0.61 6.17 26.13
CA PRO A 25 0.00 6.90 25.02
C PRO A 25 1.01 7.49 24.02
N TRP A 26 2.15 7.98 24.52
CA TRP A 26 3.20 8.56 23.69
C TRP A 26 3.89 7.56 22.76
N GLN A 27 4.14 6.34 23.24
CA GLN A 27 4.75 5.27 22.44
C GLN A 27 3.76 4.74 21.41
N SER A 28 2.48 4.58 21.80
CA SER A 28 1.40 4.15 20.91
C SER A 28 1.12 5.16 19.79
N LEU A 29 1.28 6.46 20.05
CA LEU A 29 1.18 7.50 19.02
C LEU A 29 2.27 7.35 17.96
N LEU A 30 3.52 7.15 18.39
CA LEU A 30 4.65 7.00 17.47
C LEU A 30 4.51 5.74 16.60
N ASP A 31 4.02 4.64 17.17
CA ASP A 31 3.70 3.41 16.43
C ASP A 31 2.58 3.63 15.40
N GLY A 32 1.51 4.32 15.79
CA GLY A 32 0.41 4.65 14.89
C GLY A 32 0.87 5.50 13.70
N ILE A 33 1.72 6.52 13.94
CA ILE A 33 2.30 7.35 12.88
C ILE A 33 3.20 6.53 11.97
N GLY A 34 4.09 5.71 12.52
CA GLY A 34 5.00 4.86 11.74
C GLY A 34 4.26 3.90 10.82
N ASN A 35 3.25 3.20 11.34
CA ASN A 35 2.44 2.25 10.58
C ASN A 35 1.56 2.97 9.54
N GLY A 36 1.02 4.14 9.88
CA GLY A 36 0.25 4.98 8.94
C GLY A 36 1.10 5.48 7.78
N VAL A 37 2.32 5.96 8.04
CA VAL A 37 3.27 6.40 7.01
C VAL A 37 3.70 5.23 6.13
N GLY A 38 4.00 4.07 6.72
CA GLY A 38 4.33 2.86 5.97
C GLY A 38 3.21 2.40 5.05
N TYR A 39 1.97 2.37 5.55
CA TYR A 39 0.79 2.03 4.75
C TYR A 39 0.56 3.04 3.62
N GLY A 40 0.66 4.33 3.92
CA GLY A 40 0.54 5.40 2.92
C GLY A 40 1.59 5.32 1.82
N ALA A 41 2.84 5.03 2.16
CA ALA A 41 3.94 4.87 1.19
C ALA A 41 3.67 3.73 0.20
N ILE A 42 3.17 2.59 0.68
CA ILE A 42 2.81 1.45 -0.18
C ILE A 42 1.64 1.84 -1.10
N LEU A 43 0.61 2.51 -0.57
CA LEU A 43 -0.52 2.95 -1.37
C LEU A 43 -0.11 3.93 -2.47
N ILE A 44 0.78 4.87 -2.20
CA ILE A 44 1.31 5.81 -3.19
C ILE A 44 2.07 5.07 -4.29
N ALA A 45 2.95 4.13 -3.92
CA ALA A 45 3.71 3.34 -4.88
C ALA A 45 2.78 2.51 -5.79
N VAL A 46 1.78 1.82 -5.21
CA VAL A 46 0.80 1.04 -5.99
C VAL A 46 -0.06 1.94 -6.86
N ALA A 47 -0.48 3.11 -6.36
CA ALA A 47 -1.27 4.08 -7.13
C ALA A 47 -0.49 4.59 -8.35
N PHE A 48 0.81 4.88 -8.20
CA PHE A 48 1.68 5.30 -9.31
C PHE A 48 1.69 4.28 -10.45
N PHE A 49 1.93 2.99 -10.14
CA PHE A 49 1.93 1.94 -11.15
C PHE A 49 0.54 1.72 -11.75
N ARG A 50 -0.53 1.82 -10.95
CA ARG A 50 -1.90 1.71 -11.45
C ARG A 50 -2.30 2.86 -12.37
N GLU A 51 -1.84 4.07 -12.11
CA GLU A 51 -2.12 5.23 -12.98
C GLU A 51 -1.36 5.10 -14.30
N LEU A 52 -0.06 4.79 -14.21
CA LEU A 52 0.84 4.66 -15.35
C LEU A 52 0.36 3.59 -16.35
N PHE A 53 0.03 2.38 -15.87
CA PHE A 53 -0.39 1.27 -16.73
C PHE A 53 -1.91 1.20 -16.93
N GLY A 54 -2.71 1.81 -16.06
CA GLY A 54 -4.17 1.80 -16.17
C GLY A 54 -4.71 2.88 -17.10
N LYS A 55 -4.14 4.09 -17.07
CA LYS A 55 -4.64 5.25 -17.84
C LYS A 55 -3.59 5.85 -18.78
N GLY A 56 -2.33 5.45 -18.68
CA GLY A 56 -1.24 6.04 -19.48
C GLY A 56 -0.82 7.44 -19.00
N SER A 57 -1.30 7.86 -17.82
CA SER A 57 -1.00 9.15 -17.20
C SER A 57 -0.37 8.98 -15.83
N VAL A 58 0.44 9.93 -15.42
CA VAL A 58 0.98 10.04 -14.07
C VAL A 58 0.69 11.45 -13.57
N PHE A 59 0.01 11.57 -12.42
CA PHE A 59 -0.38 12.87 -11.87
C PHE A 59 -1.13 13.77 -12.87
N GLY A 60 -1.90 13.17 -13.78
CA GLY A 60 -2.64 13.88 -14.82
C GLY A 60 -1.84 14.30 -16.07
N PHE A 61 -0.52 14.05 -16.11
CA PHE A 61 0.29 14.22 -17.33
C PHE A 61 0.30 12.91 -18.12
N ARG A 62 -0.02 12.97 -19.42
CA ARG A 62 -0.01 11.79 -20.31
C ARG A 62 1.44 11.46 -20.66
N VAL A 63 1.97 10.40 -20.04
CA VAL A 63 3.37 9.96 -20.19
C VAL A 63 3.48 8.91 -21.28
N LEU A 64 2.42 8.11 -21.51
CA LEU A 64 2.44 7.07 -22.53
C LEU A 64 1.94 7.58 -23.90
N PRO A 65 2.62 7.19 -24.99
CA PRO A 65 2.29 7.59 -26.37
C PRO A 65 0.92 7.03 -26.82
N ASP A 66 0.33 7.62 -27.87
CA ASP A 66 -1.03 7.34 -28.33
C ASP A 66 -1.30 5.89 -28.78
N TRP A 67 -0.25 5.08 -28.99
CA TRP A 67 -0.39 3.65 -29.28
C TRP A 67 -0.63 2.78 -28.04
N TYR A 68 -0.54 3.33 -26.83
CA TYR A 68 -0.83 2.60 -25.61
C TYR A 68 -2.33 2.50 -25.36
N VAL A 69 -2.89 1.30 -25.53
CA VAL A 69 -4.27 1.01 -25.14
C VAL A 69 -4.33 0.85 -23.63
N PRO A 70 -5.09 1.68 -22.91
CA PRO A 70 -5.20 1.62 -21.45
C PRO A 70 -5.65 0.22 -21.00
N ASN A 71 -4.89 -0.41 -20.11
CA ASN A 71 -5.19 -1.74 -19.65
C ASN A 71 -6.32 -1.71 -18.60
N GLY A 72 -7.55 -2.05 -19.01
CA GLY A 72 -8.71 -2.17 -18.13
C GLY A 72 -8.49 -3.13 -16.95
N LEU A 73 -7.62 -4.12 -17.13
CA LEU A 73 -7.24 -5.08 -16.08
C LEU A 73 -6.42 -4.43 -14.96
N MET A 74 -5.70 -3.34 -15.22
CA MET A 74 -4.90 -2.64 -14.20
C MET A 74 -5.75 -1.77 -13.25
N LEU A 75 -6.99 -1.48 -13.66
CA LEU A 75 -7.94 -0.64 -12.93
C LEU A 75 -8.75 -1.45 -11.90
N ILE A 76 -8.93 -2.76 -12.10
CA ILE A 76 -9.64 -3.62 -11.16
C ILE A 76 -8.80 -3.92 -9.90
N PRO A 77 -9.44 -4.21 -8.75
CA PRO A 77 -8.74 -4.51 -7.50
C PRO A 77 -7.77 -5.70 -7.60
N ALA A 78 -7.99 -6.65 -8.51
CA ALA A 78 -7.09 -7.79 -8.73
C ALA A 78 -5.65 -7.35 -9.07
N ALA A 79 -5.48 -6.27 -9.84
CA ALA A 79 -4.15 -5.75 -10.17
C ALA A 79 -3.37 -5.25 -8.94
N ALA A 80 -4.07 -4.73 -7.93
CA ALA A 80 -3.42 -4.27 -6.71
C ALA A 80 -2.75 -5.43 -5.95
N ILE A 81 -3.36 -6.62 -5.94
CA ILE A 81 -2.81 -7.81 -5.28
C ILE A 81 -1.51 -8.25 -5.96
N PHE A 82 -1.48 -8.27 -7.30
CA PHE A 82 -0.26 -8.60 -8.06
C PHE A 82 0.86 -7.57 -7.82
N LEU A 83 0.54 -6.28 -7.87
CA LEU A 83 1.52 -5.22 -7.61
C LEU A 83 2.09 -5.29 -6.20
N ILE A 84 1.24 -5.46 -5.19
CA ILE A 84 1.67 -5.60 -3.79
C ILE A 84 2.54 -6.85 -3.64
N GLY A 85 2.17 -7.97 -4.26
CA GLY A 85 2.96 -9.20 -4.26
C GLY A 85 4.37 -9.01 -4.84
N ILE A 86 4.49 -8.29 -5.97
CA ILE A 86 5.79 -7.97 -6.58
C ILE A 86 6.61 -7.05 -5.65
N ILE A 87 5.99 -6.02 -5.06
CA ILE A 87 6.67 -5.10 -4.13
C ILE A 87 7.22 -5.86 -2.93
N ILE A 88 6.41 -6.74 -2.31
CA ILE A 88 6.83 -7.58 -1.19
C ILE A 88 7.95 -8.52 -1.62
N TRP A 89 7.85 -9.13 -2.80
CA TRP A 89 8.90 -10.01 -3.34
C TRP A 89 10.22 -9.27 -3.52
N ILE A 90 10.20 -8.06 -4.10
CA ILE A 90 11.41 -7.23 -4.25
C ILE A 90 12.00 -6.89 -2.88
N GLN A 91 11.18 -6.45 -1.93
CA GLN A 91 11.63 -6.10 -0.58
C GLN A 91 12.28 -7.31 0.11
N ARG A 92 11.61 -8.47 0.08
CA ARG A 92 12.05 -9.70 0.74
C ARG A 92 13.27 -10.32 0.05
N SER A 93 13.38 -10.17 -1.27
CA SER A 93 14.56 -10.57 -2.04
C SER A 93 15.79 -9.74 -1.69
N ARG A 94 15.64 -8.42 -1.50
CA ARG A 94 16.75 -7.54 -1.11
C ARG A 94 17.12 -7.64 0.37
N ASN A 95 16.15 -7.97 1.23
CA ASN A 95 16.37 -8.11 2.66
C ASN A 95 15.95 -9.51 3.12
N THR A 96 16.83 -10.48 2.87
CA THR A 96 16.62 -11.90 3.19
C THR A 96 16.46 -12.17 4.68
N LYS A 97 16.81 -11.21 5.56
CA LYS A 97 16.56 -11.30 7.01
C LYS A 97 15.07 -11.26 7.37
N LEU A 98 14.22 -10.76 6.47
CA LEU A 98 12.76 -10.75 6.61
C LEU A 98 12.10 -12.00 5.99
N VAL A 99 12.91 -12.93 5.46
CA VAL A 99 12.42 -14.24 5.10
C VAL A 99 12.32 -15.05 6.38
N ASP A 100 11.14 -15.07 6.98
CA ASP A 100 10.84 -16.06 8.01
C ASP A 100 11.03 -17.45 7.40
N ILE A 101 12.14 -18.07 7.78
CA ILE A 101 12.44 -19.49 7.61
C ILE A 101 11.93 -20.13 8.91
N SER A 102 10.61 -20.24 9.01
CA SER A 102 9.94 -21.03 10.04
C SER A 102 9.63 -22.41 9.48
#